data_AF-A0A934B1E7-F1
#
_entry.id   AF-A0A934B1E7-F1
#
_cell.length_a   1.000
_cell.length_b   1.000
_cell.length_c   1.000
_cell.angle_alpha   90.00
_cell.angle_beta   90.00
_cell.angle_gamma   90.00
#
_symmetry.space_group_name_H-M   'P 1'
#
loop_
_entity.id
_entity.type
_entity.pdbx_description
1 polymer ?
#
loop_
_entity_poly.entity_id
_entity_poly.type
_entity_poly.pdbx_seq_one_letter_code
_entity_poly.pdbx_strand_id
1 'polypeptide(L)'
;MSGPYRGRPKSRWPKKSREQKSVEDVIKELRQDTSSTVDYRERSLKIHGLICSKCGREFDEKTRHLLTVHHKDGNRQNNPPDGSNWENLCVYCHDDEHSRGRLGDYLKR
;
A
#
# COMPACT_ATOMS: atom_id res chain seq x y z
N MET A 1 46.60 47.52 27.52
CA MET A 1 45.18 47.84 27.25
C MET A 1 44.49 46.57 26.77
N SER A 2 43.88 45.82 27.70
CA SER A 2 43.23 44.54 27.41
C SER A 2 41.77 44.78 27.06
N GLY A 3 41.39 44.62 25.78
CA GLY A 3 40.00 44.76 25.34
C GLY A 3 39.12 43.62 25.86
N PRO A 4 37.83 43.86 26.18
CA PRO A 4 36.97 42.83 26.74
C PRO A 4 36.52 41.86 25.64
N TYR A 5 36.69 40.55 25.89
CA TYR A 5 36.14 39.50 25.04
C TYR A 5 34.60 39.61 25.00
N ARG A 6 34.03 39.90 23.82
CA ARG A 6 32.58 39.88 23.60
C ARG A 6 32.10 38.43 23.51
N GLY A 7 31.19 38.04 24.40
CA GLY A 7 30.57 36.71 24.41
C GLY A 7 29.74 36.43 23.15
N ARG A 8 29.79 35.18 22.68
CA ARG A 8 29.04 34.69 21.50
C ARG A 8 27.53 34.65 21.84
N PRO A 9 26.63 35.21 21.01
CA PRO A 9 25.20 35.13 21.28
C PRO A 9 24.70 33.68 21.17
N LYS A 10 24.00 33.20 22.21
CA LYS A 10 23.32 31.89 22.16
C LYS A 10 22.19 31.95 21.13
N SER A 11 22.31 31.15 20.09
CA SER A 11 21.28 30.96 19.07
C SER A 11 19.99 30.42 19.72
N ARG A 12 18.92 31.22 19.73
CA ARG A 12 17.58 30.79 20.14
C ARG A 12 16.93 30.05 18.96
N TRP A 13 17.09 28.74 18.90
CA TRP A 13 16.31 27.92 17.97
C TRP A 13 14.87 27.83 18.49
N PRO A 14 13.85 28.16 17.68
CA PRO A 14 12.46 27.98 18.09
C PRO A 14 12.17 26.48 18.17
N LYS A 15 11.78 26.01 19.36
CA LYS A 15 11.31 24.62 19.52
C LYS A 15 9.97 24.50 18.80
N LYS A 16 9.96 23.85 17.64
CA LYS A 16 8.72 23.45 16.97
C LYS A 16 8.07 22.36 17.83
N SER A 17 7.05 22.72 18.59
CA SER A 17 6.19 21.77 19.30
C SER A 17 5.40 20.98 18.26
N ARG A 18 5.99 19.91 17.75
CA ARG A 18 5.24 18.89 17.02
C ARG A 18 4.50 18.11 18.07
N GLU A 19 3.19 18.34 18.18
CA GLU A 19 2.29 17.50 18.96
C GLU A 19 2.53 16.05 18.51
N GLN A 20 3.16 15.27 19.39
CA GLN A 20 3.54 13.90 19.09
C GLN A 20 2.27 13.06 19.19
N LYS A 21 1.72 12.63 18.04
CA LYS A 21 0.66 11.60 18.01
C LYS A 21 1.07 10.47 18.96
N SER A 22 0.15 10.02 19.82
CA SER A 22 0.45 8.96 20.77
C SER A 22 0.78 7.67 20.01
N VAL A 23 1.53 6.78 20.65
CA VAL A 23 1.88 5.47 20.07
C VAL A 23 0.59 4.68 19.76
N GLU A 24 -0.43 4.82 20.60
CA GLU A 24 -1.75 4.22 20.43
C GLU A 24 -2.47 4.75 19.18
N ASP A 25 -2.41 6.07 18.92
CA ASP A 25 -2.98 6.67 17.72
C ASP A 25 -2.29 6.15 16.46
N VAL A 26 -0.96 6.03 16.49
CA VAL A 26 -0.17 5.46 15.38
C VAL A 26 -0.55 3.99 15.14
N ILE A 27 -0.71 3.19 16.20
CA ILE A 27 -1.14 1.79 16.08
C ILE A 27 -2.57 1.68 15.53
N LYS A 28 -3.47 2.57 15.94
CA LYS A 28 -4.86 2.58 15.48
C LYS A 28 -4.97 2.91 14.00
N GLU A 29 -4.20 3.90 13.53
CA GLU A 29 -4.11 4.30 12.12
C GLU A 29 -3.62 3.12 11.26
N LEU A 30 -2.54 2.45 11.67
CA LEU A 30 -2.00 1.27 10.97
C LEU A 30 -3.00 0.11 10.90
N ARG A 31 -3.82 -0.11 11.94
CA ARG A 31 -4.82 -1.20 11.96
C ARG A 31 -5.99 -0.92 11.02
N GLN A 32 -6.45 0.32 10.91
CA GLN A 32 -7.57 0.68 10.03
C GLN A 32 -7.24 0.47 8.55
N ASP A 33 -6.01 0.74 8.13
CA ASP A 33 -5.57 0.48 6.76
C ASP A 33 -5.53 -1.03 6.44
N THR A 34 -5.25 -1.87 7.44
CA THR A 34 -5.21 -3.34 7.26
C THR A 34 -6.58 -4.00 7.28
N SER A 35 -7.57 -3.49 8.02
CA SER A 35 -8.85 -4.19 8.17
C SER A 35 -9.67 -4.22 6.88
N SER A 36 -9.69 -3.10 6.15
CA SER A 36 -10.36 -2.98 4.86
C SER A 36 -9.70 -3.83 3.77
N THR A 37 -8.37 -3.94 3.80
CA THR A 37 -7.59 -4.72 2.83
C THR A 37 -7.74 -6.22 3.01
N VAL A 38 -7.88 -6.67 4.26
CA VAL A 38 -8.18 -8.08 4.57
C VAL A 38 -9.59 -8.45 4.10
N ASP A 39 -10.59 -7.57 4.24
CA ASP A 39 -11.98 -7.91 3.92
C ASP A 39 -12.22 -8.15 2.42
N TYR A 40 -11.73 -7.26 1.53
CA TYR A 40 -11.92 -7.46 0.09
C TYR A 40 -11.06 -8.61 -0.45
N ARG A 41 -9.87 -8.84 0.15
CA ARG A 41 -8.99 -9.93 -0.28
C ARG A 41 -9.67 -11.27 -0.09
N GLU A 42 -10.18 -11.54 1.10
CA GLU A 42 -10.87 -12.79 1.40
C GLU A 42 -12.11 -12.96 0.53
N ARG A 43 -12.85 -11.86 0.27
CA ARG A 43 -13.99 -11.88 -0.64
C ARG A 43 -13.59 -12.25 -2.07
N SER A 44 -12.52 -11.66 -2.59
CA SER A 44 -11.99 -11.97 -3.92
C SER A 44 -11.56 -13.43 -4.05
N LEU A 45 -10.86 -13.97 -3.06
CA LEU A 45 -10.45 -15.39 -3.05
C LEU A 45 -11.66 -16.33 -3.02
N LYS A 46 -12.71 -15.97 -2.28
CA LYS A 46 -13.95 -16.76 -2.22
C LYS A 46 -14.74 -16.75 -3.53
N ILE A 47 -14.79 -15.61 -4.22
CA ILE A 47 -15.56 -15.46 -5.47
C ILE A 47 -14.81 -16.05 -6.65
N HIS A 48 -13.53 -15.72 -6.79
CA HIS A 48 -12.72 -16.05 -7.98
C HIS A 48 -11.88 -17.32 -7.81
N GLY A 49 -11.86 -17.90 -6.62
CA GLY A 49 -11.09 -19.11 -6.31
C GLY A 49 -9.59 -18.86 -6.13
N LEU A 50 -8.88 -19.93 -5.76
CA LEU A 50 -7.42 -19.93 -5.57
C LEU A 50 -6.68 -20.21 -6.90
N ILE A 51 -7.04 -19.47 -7.95
CA ILE A 51 -6.44 -19.62 -9.29
C ILE A 51 -6.03 -18.25 -9.83
N CYS A 52 -4.91 -18.22 -10.55
CA CYS A 52 -4.47 -17.03 -11.27
C CYS A 52 -5.28 -16.85 -12.57
N SER A 53 -6.00 -15.73 -12.72
CA SER A 53 -6.80 -15.43 -13.93
C SER A 53 -5.95 -15.30 -15.21
N LYS A 54 -4.66 -14.98 -15.08
CA LYS A 54 -3.76 -14.74 -16.21
C LYS A 54 -3.01 -15.98 -16.68
N CYS A 55 -2.49 -16.80 -15.76
CA CYS A 55 -1.68 -17.98 -16.12
C CYS A 55 -2.33 -19.32 -15.78
N GLY A 56 -3.50 -19.33 -15.15
CA GLY A 56 -4.24 -20.55 -14.80
C GLY A 56 -3.59 -21.39 -13.70
N ARG A 57 -2.49 -20.93 -13.07
CA ARG A 57 -1.89 -21.65 -11.94
C ARG A 57 -2.86 -21.67 -10.76
N GLU A 58 -3.14 -22.87 -10.27
CA GLU A 58 -3.91 -23.11 -9.05
C GLU A 58 -3.01 -23.10 -7.81
N PHE A 59 -3.61 -22.71 -6.69
CA PHE A 59 -2.99 -22.60 -5.38
C PHE A 59 -3.87 -23.30 -4.36
N ASP A 60 -3.26 -23.72 -3.25
CA ASP A 60 -3.96 -24.25 -2.09
C ASP A 60 -3.99 -23.23 -0.96
N GLU A 61 -4.67 -23.55 0.14
CA GLU A 61 -4.75 -22.67 1.31
C GLU A 61 -3.37 -22.31 1.90
N LYS A 62 -2.37 -23.20 1.77
CA LYS A 62 -1.02 -22.96 2.26
C LYS A 62 -0.27 -21.95 1.40
N THR A 63 -0.54 -21.96 0.09
CA THR A 63 0.15 -21.15 -0.92
C THR A 63 -0.66 -19.95 -1.42
N ARG A 64 -1.92 -19.79 -0.98
CA ARG A 64 -2.82 -18.68 -1.37
C ARG A 64 -2.26 -17.28 -1.09
N HIS A 65 -1.26 -17.15 -0.22
CA HIS A 65 -0.56 -15.89 0.04
C HIS A 65 0.24 -15.40 -1.19
N LEU A 66 0.55 -16.29 -2.13
CA LEU A 66 1.14 -15.96 -3.44
C LEU A 66 0.11 -15.46 -4.45
N LEU A 67 -1.18 -15.47 -4.08
CA LEU A 67 -2.27 -14.89 -4.85
C LEU A 67 -2.60 -13.51 -4.28
N THR A 68 -2.67 -12.53 -5.18
CA THR A 68 -2.95 -11.13 -4.89
C THR A 68 -4.18 -10.67 -5.66
N VAL A 69 -4.91 -9.71 -5.09
CA VAL A 69 -6.03 -9.07 -5.78
C VAL A 69 -5.51 -7.94 -6.65
N HIS A 70 -5.88 -7.98 -7.93
CA HIS A 70 -5.66 -6.91 -8.90
C HIS A 70 -6.99 -6.19 -9.16
N HIS A 71 -6.96 -4.85 -9.10
CA HIS A 71 -8.10 -3.99 -9.43
C HIS A 71 -8.07 -3.65 -10.92
N LYS A 72 -9.07 -4.11 -11.68
CA LYS A 72 -9.11 -3.96 -13.15
C LYS A 72 -9.13 -2.50 -13.61
N ASP A 73 -9.82 -1.64 -12.86
CA ASP A 73 -9.89 -0.21 -13.13
C ASP A 73 -8.73 0.61 -12.51
N GLY A 74 -7.82 -0.04 -11.77
CA GLY A 74 -6.74 0.62 -11.03
C GLY A 74 -7.17 1.37 -9.77
N ASN A 75 -8.46 1.46 -9.47
CA ASN A 75 -9.00 2.16 -8.30
C ASN A 75 -9.14 1.21 -7.11
N ARG A 76 -8.22 1.34 -6.15
CA ARG A 76 -8.19 0.53 -4.91
C ARG A 76 -9.38 0.76 -3.98
N GLN A 77 -10.16 1.83 -4.19
CA GLN A 77 -11.37 2.12 -3.41
C GLN A 77 -12.64 1.51 -4.04
N ASN A 78 -12.61 1.13 -5.32
CA ASN A 78 -13.74 0.51 -5.99
C ASN A 78 -13.81 -0.99 -5.67
N ASN A 79 -14.52 -1.33 -4.58
CA ASN A 79 -14.57 -2.65 -3.97
C ASN A 79 -15.98 -3.24 -3.99
N PRO A 80 -16.53 -3.58 -5.17
CA PRO A 80 -17.91 -4.03 -5.29
C PRO A 80 -18.11 -5.40 -4.61
N PRO A 81 -19.27 -5.66 -3.97
CA PRO A 81 -19.50 -6.88 -3.20
C PRO A 81 -19.56 -8.15 -4.06
N ASP A 82 -19.82 -8.02 -5.36
CA ASP A 82 -19.82 -9.11 -6.34
C ASP A 82 -18.41 -9.43 -6.89
N GLY A 83 -17.39 -8.65 -6.50
CA GLY A 83 -16.01 -8.83 -6.94
C GLY A 83 -15.77 -8.51 -8.43
N SER A 84 -16.70 -7.83 -9.11
CA SER A 84 -16.62 -7.52 -10.54
C SER A 84 -15.37 -6.74 -10.95
N ASN A 85 -14.89 -5.85 -10.09
CA ASN A 85 -13.67 -5.05 -10.31
C ASN A 85 -12.35 -5.77 -9.97
N TRP A 86 -12.42 -7.02 -9.47
CA TRP A 86 -11.24 -7.76 -9.05
C TRP A 86 -10.90 -8.90 -9.98
N GLU A 87 -9.64 -9.25 -9.99
CA GLU A 87 -9.16 -10.56 -10.42
C GLU A 87 -8.03 -11.04 -9.51
N ASN A 88 -7.89 -12.35 -9.40
CA ASN A 88 -6.83 -12.95 -8.61
C ASN A 88 -5.62 -13.24 -9.51
N LEU A 89 -4.48 -12.62 -9.21
CA LEU A 89 -3.23 -12.83 -9.94
C LEU A 89 -2.17 -13.39 -9.01
N CYS A 90 -1.37 -14.34 -9.51
CA CYS A 90 -0.14 -14.69 -8.82
C CYS A 90 0.82 -13.49 -8.81
N VAL A 91 1.69 -13.42 -7.81
CA VAL A 91 2.65 -12.30 -7.65
C VAL A 91 3.42 -11.95 -8.93
N TYR A 92 3.77 -12.95 -9.74
CA TYR A 92 4.49 -12.74 -11.00
C TYR A 92 3.62 -12.11 -12.09
N CYS A 93 2.39 -12.61 -12.25
CA CYS A 93 1.43 -12.06 -13.22
C CYS A 93 0.98 -10.65 -12.85
N HIS A 94 0.90 -10.37 -11.56
CA HIS A 94 0.53 -9.05 -11.04
C HIS A 94 1.61 -8.00 -11.33
N ASP A 95 2.88 -8.33 -11.07
CA ASP A 95 3.99 -7.41 -11.36
C ASP A 95 4.17 -7.14 -12.87
N ASP A 96 3.99 -8.17 -13.71
CA ASP A 96 3.99 -8.01 -15.18
C ASP A 96 2.87 -7.06 -15.64
N GLU A 97 1.67 -7.12 -15.04
CA GLU A 97 0.56 -6.22 -15.39
C GLU A 97 0.88 -4.75 -15.05
N HIS A 98 1.36 -4.50 -13.83
CA HIS A 98 1.78 -3.15 -13.42
C HIS A 98 2.95 -2.61 -14.24
N SER A 99 3.87 -3.50 -14.65
CA SER A 99 5.02 -3.12 -15.47
C SER A 99 4.59 -2.76 -16.89
N ARG A 100 3.68 -3.53 -17.49
CA ARG A 100 3.12 -3.23 -18.81
C ARG A 100 2.27 -1.96 -18.81
N GLY A 101 1.47 -1.74 -17.77
CA GLY A 101 0.70 -0.50 -17.62
C GLY A 101 1.59 0.74 -17.63
N ARG A 102 2.64 0.75 -16.79
CA ARG A 102 3.63 1.83 -16.75
C ARG A 102 4.32 2.08 -18.10
N LEU A 103 4.67 1.01 -18.83
CA LEU A 103 5.25 1.14 -20.16
C LEU A 103 4.27 1.74 -21.16
N GLY A 104 3.01 1.29 -21.12
CA GLY A 104 1.94 1.83 -21.98
C GLY A 104 1.73 3.33 -21.78
N ASP A 105 1.77 3.82 -20.54
CA ASP A 105 1.66 5.25 -20.23
C ASP A 105 2.87 6.05 -20.71
N TYR A 106 4.06 5.46 -20.69
CA TYR A 106 5.26 6.09 -21.23
C TYR A 106 5.20 6.25 -22.75
N LEU A 107 4.77 5.21 -23.47
CA LEU A 107 4.71 5.21 -24.94
C LEU A 107 3.59 6.07 -25.53
N LYS A 108 2.59 6.45 -24.72
CA LYS A 108 1.49 7.33 -25.13
C LYS A 108 1.83 8.83 -25.01
N ARG A 109 2.99 9.18 -24.45
CA ARG A 109 3.48 10.56 -24.33
C ARG A 109 4.33 10.92 -25.54
#